data_AF-A0A9D9CVH7-F1
#
_entry.id   AF-A0A9D9CVH7-F1
#
_cell.length_a   1.000
_cell.length_b   1.000
_cell.length_c   1.000
_cell.angle_alpha   90.00
_cell.angle_beta   90.00
_cell.angle_gamma   90.00
#
_symmetry.space_group_name_H-M   'P 1'
#
loop_
_entity.id
_entity.type
_entity.pdbx_description
1 polymer ?
#
loop_
_entity_poly.entity_id
_entity_poly.type
_entity_poly.pdbx_seq_one_letter_code
_entity_poly.pdbx_strand_id
1 'polypeptide(L)' 'MRVFLDTNILLEYLCERPKASVVNDLLDLLEEKNSSLFISSSSFCTIAYYVEMMLKGMGFINQKKL' A
#
# COMPACT_ATOMS: atom_id res chain seq x y z
N MET A 1 -4.28 -6.49 -19.46
CA MET A 1 -4.95 -5.19 -19.19
C MET A 1 -4.05 -4.35 -18.29
N ARG A 2 -4.13 -3.00 -18.30
CA ARG A 2 -3.39 -2.16 -17.35
C ARG A 2 -4.36 -1.63 -16.30
N VAL A 3 -4.03 -1.76 -15.03
CA VAL A 3 -4.88 -1.32 -13.91
C VAL A 3 -4.07 -0.40 -13.02
N PHE A 4 -4.63 0.79 -12.73
CA PHE A 4 -4.06 1.71 -11.76
C PHE A 4 -4.79 1.53 -10.44
N LEU A 5 -4.04 1.16 -9.40
CA LEU A 5 -4.56 0.95 -8.06
C LEU A 5 -4.46 2.25 -7.25
N ASP A 6 -5.55 2.62 -6.60
CA ASP A 6 -5.58 3.74 -5.67
C ASP A 6 -4.80 3.39 -4.37
N THR A 7 -4.35 4.43 -3.68
CA THR A 7 -3.68 4.31 -2.38
C THR A 7 -4.52 3.52 -1.37
N ASN A 8 -5.85 3.67 -1.38
CA ASN A 8 -6.71 2.93 -0.45
C ASN A 8 -6.72 1.43 -0.71
N ILE A 9 -6.59 0.97 -1.96
CA ILE A 9 -6.48 -0.47 -2.25
C ILE A 9 -5.24 -1.05 -1.58
N LEU A 10 -4.12 -0.32 -1.67
CA LEU A 10 -2.87 -0.70 -1.02
C LEU A 10 -3.01 -0.69 0.51
N LEU A 11 -3.68 0.31 1.07
CA LEU A 11 -3.90 0.39 2.52
C LEU A 11 -4.84 -0.70 3.04
N GLU A 12 -5.87 -1.06 2.28
CA GLU A 12 -6.76 -2.16 2.64
C GLU A 12 -5.99 -3.48 2.67
N TYR A 13 -5.14 -3.72 1.68
CA TYR A 13 -4.28 -4.90 1.58
C TYR A 13 -3.20 -4.94 2.67
N LEU A 14 -2.36 -3.91 2.76
CA LEU A 14 -1.17 -3.90 3.64
C LEU A 14 -1.51 -3.81 5.12
N CYS A 15 -2.64 -3.18 5.48
CA CYS A 15 -3.03 -2.97 6.87
C CYS A 15 -4.16 -3.91 7.34
N GLU A 16 -4.51 -4.94 6.56
CA GLU A 16 -5.55 -5.91 6.90
C GLU A 16 -6.88 -5.25 7.35
N ARG A 17 -7.27 -4.19 6.64
CA ARG A 17 -8.51 -3.45 6.94
C ARG A 17 -9.75 -4.29 6.57
N PRO A 18 -10.98 -3.86 6.92
CA PRO A 18 -12.17 -4.68 6.76
C PRO A 18 -12.44 -5.22 5.35
N LYS A 19 -11.88 -4.62 4.29
CA LYS A 19 -12.05 -5.09 2.90
C LYS A 19 -10.82 -5.79 2.34
N ALA A 20 -9.85 -6.17 3.17
CA ALA A 20 -8.64 -6.86 2.73
C ALA A 20 -8.94 -8.14 1.93
N SER A 21 -9.94 -8.93 2.36
CA SER A 21 -10.37 -10.13 1.62
C SER A 21 -10.86 -9.81 0.21
N VAL A 22 -11.68 -8.77 0.06
CA VAL A 22 -12.18 -8.32 -1.25
C VAL A 22 -11.03 -7.82 -2.13
N VAL A 23 -10.02 -7.17 -1.54
CA VAL A 23 -8.84 -6.73 -2.29
C VAL A 23 -7.98 -7.92 -2.71
N ASN A 24 -7.85 -8.96 -1.89
CA ASN A 24 -7.17 -10.21 -2.28
C ASN A 24 -7.88 -10.85 -3.47
N ASP A 25 -9.20 -11.05 -3.39
CA ASP A 25 -9.99 -11.63 -4.49
C ASP A 25 -9.84 -10.82 -5.79
N LEU A 26 -9.78 -9.49 -5.68
CA LEU A 26 -9.53 -8.59 -6.81
C LEU A 26 -8.14 -8.79 -7.40
N LEU A 27 -7.10 -8.88 -6.57
CA LEU A 27 -5.72 -9.06 -7.02
C LEU A 27 -5.54 -10.42 -7.69
N ASP A 28 -6.10 -11.49 -7.13
CA ASP A 28 -6.10 -12.84 -7.70
C ASP A 28 -6.76 -12.84 -9.09
N LEU A 29 -7.94 -12.22 -9.21
CA LEU A 29 -8.62 -12.07 -10.50
C LEU A 29 -7.77 -11.30 -11.53
N LEU A 30 -7.08 -10.25 -11.11
CA LEU A 30 -6.24 -9.45 -12.00
C LEU A 30 -4.98 -10.21 -12.45
N GLU A 31 -4.43 -11.05 -11.58
CA GLU A 31 -3.33 -11.97 -11.88
C GLU A 31 -3.76 -13.03 -12.90
N GLU A 32 -4.91 -13.68 -12.70
CA GLU A 32 -5.48 -14.65 -13.65
C GLU A 32 -5.66 -14.05 -15.05
N LYS A 33 -5.98 -12.76 -15.12
CA LYS A 33 -6.15 -12.01 -16.39
C LYS A 33 -4.83 -11.50 -16.96
N ASN A 34 -3.68 -11.84 -16.38
CA ASN A 34 -2.36 -11.33 -16.75
C ASN A 34 -2.35 -9.79 -16.85
N SER A 35 -2.93 -9.12 -15.85
CA SER A 35 -2.99 -7.66 -15.82
C SER A 35 -1.70 -7.07 -15.26
N SER A 36 -1.24 -5.99 -15.87
CA SER A 36 -0.15 -5.18 -15.32
C SER A 36 -0.73 -4.17 -14.33
N LEU A 37 -0.26 -4.22 -13.09
CA LEU A 37 -0.72 -3.36 -12.01
C LEU A 37 0.26 -2.18 -11.84
N PHE A 38 -0.30 -0.98 -11.69
CA PHE A 38 0.46 0.24 -11.51
C PHE A 38 -0.07 0.99 -10.30
N ILE A 39 0.84 1.66 -9.59
CA ILE A 39 0.52 2.62 -8.54
C ILE A 39 1.10 3.97 -8.93
N SER A 40 0.48 5.05 -8.47
CA SER A 40 1.06 6.37 -8.67
C SER A 40 2.28 6.57 -7.76
N SER A 41 3.20 7.43 -8.17
CA SER A 41 4.34 7.82 -7.32
C SER A 41 3.87 8.50 -6.03
N SER A 42 2.77 9.27 -6.06
CA SER A 42 2.19 9.86 -4.86
C SER A 42 1.61 8.81 -3.91
N SER A 43 0.95 7.77 -4.43
CA SER A 43 0.51 6.61 -3.62
C SER A 43 1.71 5.93 -2.94
N PHE A 44 2.79 5.70 -3.69
CA PHE A 44 4.01 5.13 -3.13
C PHE A 44 4.61 6.00 -2.00
N CYS A 45 4.77 7.31 -2.25
CA CYS A 45 5.25 8.25 -1.23
C CYS A 45 4.35 8.28 0.00
N THR A 46 3.04 8.14 -0.18
CA THR A 46 2.07 8.11 0.92
C THR A 46 2.27 6.87 1.80
N ILE A 47 2.43 5.69 1.20
CA ILE A 47 2.73 4.46 1.93
C ILE A 47 4.08 4.58 2.66
N ALA A 48 5.12 5.09 1.99
CA ALA A 48 6.43 5.30 2.60
C ALA A 48 6.36 6.24 3.83
N TYR A 49 5.60 7.33 3.73
CA TYR A 49 5.37 8.25 4.85
C TYR A 49 4.64 7.57 6.02
N TYR A 50 3.62 6.75 5.75
CA TYR A 50 2.93 6.00 6.81
C TYR A 50 3.89 5.03 7.53
N VAL A 51 4.72 4.31 6.79
CA VAL A 51 5.73 3.41 7.37
C VAL A 51 6.72 4.21 8.24
N GLU A 52 7.23 5.33 7.73
CA GLU A 52 8.13 6.21 8.49
C GLU A 52 7.49 6.69 9.80
N MET A 53 6.22 7.12 9.75
CA MET A 53 5.48 7.57 10.93
C MET A 53 5.28 6.46 11.96
N MET A 54 4.98 5.23 11.51
CA MET A 54 4.87 4.07 12.41
C MET A 54 6.21 3.74 13.07
N LEU A 55 7.30 3.72 12.30
CA LEU A 55 8.64 3.47 12.81
C LEU A 55 9.10 4.54 13.81
N LYS A 56 8.75 5.82 13.57
CA LYS A 56 8.96 6.91 14.53
C LYS A 56 8.15 6.68 15.81
N GLY A 57 6.88 6.32 15.70
CA GLY A 57 6.01 6.03 16.84
C GLY A 57 6.50 4.86 17.70
N MET A 58 7.16 3.89 17.09
CA MET A 58 7.79 2.74 17.78
C MET A 58 9.19 3.06 18.34
N GLY A 59 9.73 4.27 18.11
CA GLY A 59 11.06 4.67 18.57
C GLY A 59 12.23 4.13 17.75
N PHE A 60 11.97 3.47 16.61
CA PHE A 60 13.02 2.98 15.70
C PHE A 60 13.72 4.11 14.94
N ILE A 61 13.00 5.21 14.71
CA ILE A 61 13.54 6.42 14.07
C ILE A 61 13.53 7.54 15.11
N ASN A 62 14.66 7.72 15.79
CA ASN A 62 14.90 8.89 16.61
C ASN A 62 15.35 10.05 15.72
N GLN A 63 14.61 11.17 15.72
CA GLN A 63 15.09 12.45 15.21
C GLN A 63 16.19 13.03 16.13
N LYS A 64 17.25 12.28 16.39
CA LYS A 64 18.48 12.87 16.91
C LYS A 64 19.29 13.37 15.72
N LYS A 65 19.21 14.70 15.54
CA LYS A 65 20.08 15.58 14.75
C LYS A 65 19.80 15.63 13.25
N LEU A 66 19.04 16.65 12.85
CA LEU A 66 19.50 17.62 11.85
C LEU A 66 19.77 18.93 12.58
#